data_AF-A0A1H0T4I2-F1
#
_entry.id   AF-A0A1H0T4I2-F1
#
_cell.length_a   1.000
_cell.length_b   1.000
_cell.length_c   1.000
_cell.angle_alpha   90.00
_cell.angle_beta   90.00
_cell.angle_gamma   90.00
#
_symmetry.space_group_name_H-M   'P 1'
#
loop_
_entity.id
_entity.type
_entity.pdbx_description
1 polymer ?
#
loop_
_entity_poly.entity_id
_entity_poly.type
_entity_poly.pdbx_seq_one_letter_code
_entity_poly.pdbx_strand_id
1 'polypeptide(L)'
;MINNNNNKFLDVYTTLIDNGVRFYYSDNDMYLGEVTSLEITEDNKLEMQIEFDERHIIEIEDFLHNHTKENINYYDWESVRLFDDLLKEA
;
A
#
# COMPACT_ATOMS: atom_id res chain seq x y z
N MET A 1 12.71 -15.62 1.03
CA MET A 1 12.20 -15.58 2.42
C MET A 1 11.41 -14.28 2.52
N ILE A 2 10.09 -14.36 2.69
CA ILE A 2 9.29 -13.14 2.88
C ILE A 2 9.67 -12.57 4.26
N ASN A 3 10.13 -11.32 4.29
CA ASN A 3 10.59 -10.66 5.51
C ASN A 3 9.41 -10.55 6.51
N ASN A 4 9.63 -10.72 7.81
CA ASN A 4 8.52 -10.66 8.79
C ASN A 4 7.79 -9.30 8.78
N ASN A 5 8.52 -8.22 8.45
CA ASN A 5 7.96 -6.89 8.27
C ASN A 5 7.00 -6.80 7.06
N ASN A 6 7.27 -7.55 6.00
CA ASN A 6 6.46 -7.56 4.77
C ASN A 6 5.08 -8.19 5.01
N ASN A 7 5.02 -9.29 5.77
CA ASN A 7 3.74 -9.90 6.15
C ASN A 7 2.93 -8.94 7.02
N LYS A 8 3.58 -8.35 8.03
CA LYS A 8 2.94 -7.38 8.92
C LYS A 8 2.45 -6.14 8.17
N PHE A 9 3.18 -5.70 7.15
CA PHE A 9 2.78 -4.60 6.27
C PHE A 9 1.46 -4.91 5.56
N LEU A 10 1.35 -6.10 4.95
CA LEU A 10 0.12 -6.53 4.28
C LEU A 10 -1.05 -6.71 5.27
N ASP A 11 -0.80 -7.25 6.46
CA ASP A 11 -1.83 -7.40 7.49
C ASP A 11 -2.41 -6.03 7.91
N VAL A 12 -1.55 -5.02 8.08
CA VAL A 12 -1.97 -3.65 8.42
C VAL A 12 -2.71 -3.01 7.25
N TYR A 13 -2.23 -3.19 6.02
CA TYR A 13 -2.94 -2.75 4.81
C TYR A 13 -4.37 -3.30 4.76
N THR A 14 -4.53 -4.63 4.89
CA THR A 14 -5.84 -5.28 4.87
C THR A 14 -6.75 -4.75 5.98
N THR A 15 -6.21 -4.58 7.20
CA THR A 15 -6.97 -4.02 8.33
C THR A 15 -7.47 -2.60 8.03
N LEU A 16 -6.62 -1.75 7.41
CA LEU A 16 -7.00 -0.39 7.05
C LEU A 16 -8.11 -0.38 5.98
N ILE A 17 -8.00 -1.23 4.95
CA ILE A 17 -9.04 -1.40 3.92
C ILE A 17 -10.36 -1.88 4.53
N ASP A 18 -10.32 -2.85 5.45
CA ASP A 18 -11.50 -3.38 6.15
C ASP A 18 -12.18 -2.31 7.02
N ASN A 19 -11.40 -1.38 7.58
CA ASN A 19 -11.91 -0.21 8.30
C ASN A 19 -12.46 0.88 7.37
N GLY A 20 -12.33 0.72 6.06
CA GLY A 20 -12.82 1.64 5.03
C GLY A 20 -11.83 2.72 4.61
N VAL A 21 -10.58 2.66 5.06
CA VAL A 21 -9.51 3.52 4.55
C VAL A 21 -9.27 3.18 3.08
N ARG A 22 -9.14 4.21 2.23
CA ARG A 22 -8.93 4.04 0.79
C ARG A 22 -7.53 4.48 0.43
N PHE A 23 -6.83 3.65 -0.34
CA PHE A 23 -5.49 3.96 -0.84
C PHE A 23 -5.60 4.37 -2.30
N TYR A 24 -4.93 5.44 -2.69
CA TYR A 24 -4.81 5.85 -4.08
C TYR A 24 -3.35 5.92 -4.46
N TYR A 25 -3.04 5.66 -5.72
CA TYR A 25 -1.69 5.79 -6.26
C TYR A 25 -1.72 6.57 -7.58
N SER A 26 -0.74 7.45 -7.78
CA SER A 26 -0.52 8.15 -9.05
C SER A 26 0.96 8.50 -9.20
N ASP A 27 1.49 8.25 -10.39
CA ASP A 27 2.80 8.75 -10.82
C ASP A 27 2.65 9.41 -12.19
N ASN A 28 3.69 10.09 -12.69
CA ASN A 28 3.71 10.81 -13.97
C ASN A 28 3.30 9.93 -15.16
N ASP A 29 3.52 8.62 -15.07
CA ASP A 29 3.23 7.65 -16.12
C ASP A 29 1.94 6.86 -15.88
N MET A 30 1.24 7.08 -14.75
CA MET A 30 0.11 6.26 -14.31
C MET A 30 -1.14 7.08 -13.97
N TYR A 31 -2.30 6.54 -14.30
CA TYR A 31 -3.57 7.13 -13.90
C TYR A 31 -3.74 7.10 -12.38
N LEU A 32 -4.25 8.21 -11.81
CA LEU A 32 -4.64 8.26 -10.41
C LEU A 32 -5.87 7.39 -10.19
N GLY A 33 -5.73 6.30 -9.43
CA GLY A 33 -6.86 5.42 -9.10
C GLY A 33 -6.71 4.74 -7.75
N GLU A 34 -7.81 4.10 -7.31
CA GLU A 34 -7.85 3.36 -6.05
C GLU A 34 -7.02 2.08 -6.15
N VAL A 35 -6.19 1.82 -5.15
CA VAL A 35 -5.46 0.57 -4.99
C VAL A 35 -6.39 -0.49 -4.43
N THR A 36 -6.73 -1.47 -5.26
CA THR A 36 -7.69 -2.54 -4.95
C THR A 36 -7.03 -3.84 -4.49
N SER A 37 -5.74 -4.00 -4.77
CA SER A 37 -4.92 -5.13 -4.34
C SER A 37 -3.47 -4.70 -4.20
N LEU A 38 -2.80 -5.29 -3.21
CA LEU A 38 -1.38 -5.08 -2.96
C LEU A 38 -0.75 -6.39 -2.48
N GLU A 39 0.32 -6.81 -3.12
CA GLU A 39 1.09 -8.02 -2.78
C GLU A 39 2.60 -7.73 -2.87
N ILE A 40 3.39 -8.49 -2.11
CA ILE A 40 4.85 -8.38 -2.14
C ILE A 40 5.42 -9.52 -2.97
N THR A 41 6.22 -9.18 -3.98
CA THR A 41 6.85 -10.15 -4.87
C THR A 41 8.08 -10.80 -4.24
N GLU A 42 8.59 -11.87 -4.87
CA GLU A 42 9.83 -12.53 -4.42
C GLU A 42 11.06 -11.62 -4.45
N ASP A 43 11.04 -10.59 -5.32
CA ASP A 43 12.12 -9.61 -5.52
C ASP A 43 11.96 -8.36 -4.62
N ASN A 44 11.13 -8.43 -3.58
CA ASN A 44 10.86 -7.32 -2.65
C ASN A 44 10.29 -6.06 -3.33
N LYS A 45 9.43 -6.27 -4.34
CA LYS A 45 8.66 -5.21 -4.99
C LYS A 45 7.18 -5.33 -4.64
N LEU A 46 6.40 -4.32 -4.98
CA LEU A 46 4.94 -4.37 -4.83
C LEU A 46 4.29 -4.70 -6.16
N GLU A 47 3.51 -5.78 -6.20
CA GLU A 47 2.51 -5.99 -7.24
C GLU A 47 1.20 -5.35 -6.78
N MET A 48 0.73 -4.37 -7.55
CA MET A 48 -0.40 -3.52 -7.19
C MET A 48 -1.44 -3.52 -8.30
N GLN A 49 -2.73 -3.57 -7.94
CA GLN A 49 -3.83 -3.41 -8.89
C GLN A 49 -4.56 -2.09 -8.63
N ILE A 50 -4.64 -1.24 -9.65
CA ILE A 50 -5.44 -0.02 -9.62
C ILE A 50 -6.84 -0.29 -10.21
N GLU A 51 -7.88 0.30 -9.64
CA GLU A 51 -9.25 0.16 -10.14
C GLU A 51 -9.34 0.57 -11.62
N PHE A 52 -9.92 -0.30 -12.45
CA PHE A 52 -10.06 -0.13 -13.91
C PHE A 52 -8.76 -0.07 -14.72
N ASP A 53 -7.63 -0.45 -14.14
CA ASP A 53 -6.33 -0.49 -14.80
C ASP A 53 -5.73 -1.91 -14.83
N GLU A 54 -4.50 -2.08 -15.32
CA GLU A 54 -3.72 -3.32 -15.22
C GLU A 54 -2.94 -3.44 -13.90
N ARG A 55 -2.33 -4.61 -13.67
CA ARG A 55 -1.42 -4.81 -12.54
C ARG A 55 -0.07 -4.19 -12.84
N HIS A 56 0.49 -3.52 -11.84
CA HIS A 56 1.76 -2.84 -11.91
C HIS A 56 2.74 -3.43 -10.92
N ILE A 57 4.00 -3.60 -11.34
CA ILE A 57 5.11 -3.94 -10.45
C ILE A 57 5.91 -2.67 -10.22
N ILE A 58 5.92 -2.18 -8.99
CA ILE A 58 6.58 -0.93 -8.60
C ILE A 58 7.53 -1.16 -7.45
N GLU A 59 8.51 -0.28 -7.29
CA GLU A 59 9.36 -0.28 -6.11
C GLU A 59 8.55 0.16 -4.88
N ILE A 60 8.90 -0.37 -3.71
CA ILE A 60 8.29 0.03 -2.43
C ILE A 60 8.50 1.52 -2.18
N GLU A 61 9.66 2.06 -2.54
CA GLU A 61 10.00 3.48 -2.41
C GLU A 61 9.11 4.37 -3.30
N ASP A 62 8.82 3.93 -4.53
CA ASP A 62 7.90 4.65 -5.42
C ASP A 62 6.48 4.67 -4.82
N PHE A 63 6.02 3.54 -4.29
CA PHE A 63 4.76 3.48 -3.56
C PHE A 63 4.74 4.48 -2.40
N LEU A 64 5.77 4.51 -1.55
CA LEU A 64 5.89 5.43 -0.42
C LEU A 64 5.73 6.90 -0.83
N HIS A 65 6.27 7.30 -1.97
CA HIS A 65 6.22 8.69 -2.44
C HIS A 65 4.91 9.08 -3.11
N ASN A 66 4.26 8.13 -3.78
CA ASN A 66 3.19 8.43 -4.72
C ASN A 66 1.80 7.99 -4.24
N HIS A 67 1.71 7.28 -3.12
CA HIS A 67 0.42 6.88 -2.56
C HIS A 67 -0.19 7.96 -1.65
N THR A 68 -1.52 8.02 -1.63
CA THR A 68 -2.30 8.78 -0.67
C THR A 68 -3.30 7.87 0.03
N LYS A 69 -3.79 8.32 1.19
CA LYS A 69 -4.76 7.61 2.01
C LYS A 69 -5.93 8.53 2.32
N GLU A 70 -7.15 8.06 2.10
CA GLU A 70 -8.37 8.79 2.38
C GLU A 70 -9.29 8.01 3.33
N ASN A 71 -10.30 8.70 3.88
CA ASN A 71 -11.27 8.14 4.82
C ASN A 71 -10.65 7.59 6.13
N ILE A 72 -9.51 8.13 6.55
CA ILE A 72 -8.87 7.80 7.83
C ILE A 72 -9.71 8.36 8.98
N ASN A 73 -10.17 7.49 9.88
CA ASN A 73 -10.83 7.91 11.11
C ASN A 73 -9.86 7.90 12.30
N TYR A 74 -10.30 8.41 13.46
CA TYR A 74 -9.46 8.53 14.65
C TYR A 74 -8.88 7.18 15.14
N TYR A 75 -9.63 6.08 14.99
CA TYR A 75 -9.20 4.75 15.43
C TYR A 75 -8.17 4.11 14.48
N ASP A 76 -8.06 4.61 13.25
CA ASP A 76 -7.10 4.10 12.27
C ASP A 76 -5.71 4.72 12.42
N TRP A 77 -5.56 5.80 13.20
CA TRP A 77 -4.31 6.57 13.27
C TRP A 77 -3.10 5.74 13.70
N GLU A 78 -3.28 4.82 14.64
CA GLU A 78 -2.18 3.93 15.07
C GLU A 78 -1.80 2.96 13.94
N SER A 79 -2.78 2.37 13.26
CA SER A 79 -2.56 1.46 12.12
C SER A 79 -1.94 2.18 10.93
N VAL A 80 -2.35 3.42 10.64
CA VAL A 80 -1.75 4.24 9.58
C VAL A 80 -0.27 4.54 9.87
N ARG A 81 0.07 4.90 11.11
CA ARG A 81 1.48 5.13 11.48
C ARG A 81 2.30 3.86 11.39
N LEU A 82 1.74 2.74 11.86
CA LEU A 82 2.40 1.45 11.76
C LEU A 82 2.62 1.04 10.29
N PHE A 83 1.64 1.29 9.43
CA PHE A 83 1.78 1.09 7.99
C PHE A 83 2.95 1.90 7.43
N ASP A 84 3.00 3.20 7.73
CA ASP A 84 4.05 4.10 7.24
C ASP A 84 5.44 3.72 7.76
N ASP A 85 5.54 3.25 9.01
CA ASP A 85 6.80 2.82 9.61
C ASP A 85 7.28 1.50 8.99
N LEU A 86 6.39 0.53 8.79
CA LEU A 86 6.72 -0.74 8.12
C LEU A 86 7.15 -0.53 6.66
N LEU A 87 6.50 0.40 5.96
CA LEU A 87 6.84 0.74 4.58
C LEU A 87 8.22 1.41 4.45
N LYS A 88 8.68 2.15 5.47
CA LYS A 88 10.03 2.76 5.50
C LYS A 88 11.15 1.79 5.85
N GLU A 89 10.82 0.68 6.51
CA GLU A 89 11.77 -0.35 6.94
C GLU A 89 11.92 -1.50 5.92
N ALA A 90 11.14 -1.49 4.85
CA ALA A 90 11.02 -2.57 3.86
C ALA A 90 12.03 -2.49 2.70
#